data_AF-A0A4R3HGL8-F1
#
_entry.id   AF-A0A4R3HGL8-F1
#
_cell.length_a   1.000
_cell.length_b   1.000
_cell.length_c   1.000
_cell.angle_alpha   90.00
_cell.angle_beta   90.00
_cell.angle_gamma   90.00
#
_symmetry.space_group_name_H-M   'P 1'
#
loop_
_entity.id
_entity.type
_entity.pdbx_description
1 polymer ?
#
loop_
_entity_poly.entity_id
_entity_poly.type
_entity_poly.pdbx_seq_one_letter_code
_entity_poly.pdbx_strand_id
1 'polypeptide(L)'
;MDMLDRDRLFVALTKPQMFLGVTYSFLIANVIVTTELFLIFKAFWVIVAALVIHAAGWVAHLYDPRIFDIWIVTSSRCPRVRNRSLWGCNSYSP
;
A
#
# COMPACT_ATOMS: atom_id res chain seq x y z
N MET A 1 -16.46 -34.60 -18.52
CA MET A 1 -16.02 -33.29 -17.99
C MET A 1 -14.62 -33.08 -18.51
N ASP A 2 -14.44 -32.14 -19.44
CA ASP A 2 -13.12 -31.82 -19.94
C ASP A 2 -12.25 -31.28 -18.81
N MET A 3 -11.03 -31.78 -18.73
CA MET A 3 -10.04 -31.36 -17.76
C MET A 3 -9.53 -29.98 -18.21
N LEU A 4 -9.78 -28.94 -17.40
CA LEU A 4 -9.31 -27.58 -17.66
C LEU A 4 -7.79 -27.58 -17.77
N ASP A 5 -7.27 -27.20 -18.94
CA ASP A 5 -5.85 -26.96 -19.16
C ASP A 5 -5.39 -25.75 -18.32
N ARG A 6 -4.25 -25.88 -17.65
CA ARG A 6 -3.73 -24.85 -16.73
C ARG A 6 -2.27 -24.56 -17.01
N ASP A 7 -1.99 -23.33 -17.40
CA ASP A 7 -0.63 -22.82 -17.52
C ASP A 7 0.00 -22.49 -16.16
N ARG A 8 1.32 -22.64 -16.07
CA ARG A 8 2.08 -22.20 -14.89
C ARG A 8 2.19 -20.67 -14.90
N LEU A 9 1.64 -20.04 -13.87
CA LEU A 9 1.80 -18.60 -13.64
C LEU A 9 3.09 -18.32 -12.85
N PHE A 10 4.04 -17.63 -13.50
CA PHE A 10 5.24 -17.12 -12.82
C PHE A 10 4.90 -15.85 -12.04
N VAL A 11 4.45 -16.01 -10.80
CA VAL A 11 3.95 -14.93 -9.93
C VAL A 11 4.96 -13.80 -9.73
N ALA A 12 6.26 -14.07 -9.80
CA ALA A 12 7.30 -13.05 -9.69
C ALA A 12 7.23 -11.98 -10.79
N LEU A 13 6.79 -12.34 -12.01
CA LEU A 13 6.65 -11.41 -13.13
C LEU A 13 5.41 -10.52 -13.03
N THR A 14 4.42 -10.92 -12.22
CA THR A 14 3.14 -10.21 -12.07
C THR A 14 3.03 -9.43 -10.77
N LYS A 15 3.91 -9.71 -9.79
CA LYS A 15 3.98 -8.96 -8.54
C LYS A 15 4.78 -7.66 -8.71
N PRO A 16 4.41 -6.60 -7.97
CA PRO A 16 5.23 -5.39 -7.90
C PRO A 16 6.59 -5.71 -7.28
N GLN A 17 7.59 -4.87 -7.53
CA GLN A 17 8.90 -5.00 -6.90
C GLN A 17 8.76 -4.87 -5.37
N MET A 18 9.22 -5.89 -4.64
CA MET A 18 9.15 -5.94 -3.17
C MET A 18 10.54 -6.00 -2.53
N PHE A 19 10.67 -5.38 -1.35
CA PHE A 19 11.86 -5.41 -0.52
C PHE A 19 11.45 -5.47 0.96
N LEU A 20 12.10 -6.32 1.76
CA LEU A 20 11.77 -6.55 3.18
C LEU A 20 10.27 -6.76 3.45
N GLY A 21 9.58 -7.47 2.55
CA GLY A 21 8.17 -7.83 2.69
C GLY A 21 7.15 -6.74 2.33
N VAL A 22 7.59 -5.55 1.92
CA VAL A 22 6.73 -4.45 1.45
C VAL A 22 7.07 -4.09 0.00
N THR A 23 6.21 -3.33 -0.68
CA THR A 23 6.53 -2.76 -1.99
C THR A 23 7.70 -1.77 -1.91
N TYR A 24 8.46 -1.64 -2.99
CA TYR A 24 9.51 -0.63 -3.10
C TYR A 24 8.97 0.79 -2.83
N SER A 25 7.82 1.14 -3.40
CA SER A 25 7.16 2.43 -3.18
C SER A 25 6.89 2.71 -1.70
N PHE A 26 6.36 1.73 -0.97
CA PHE A 26 6.09 1.87 0.46
C PHE A 26 7.37 2.01 1.29
N LEU A 27 8.41 1.24 0.96
CA LEU A 27 9.71 1.36 1.62
C LEU A 27 10.28 2.77 1.47
N ILE A 28 10.26 3.32 0.26
CA ILE A 28 10.75 4.69 0.01
C ILE A 28 9.93 5.71 0.78
N ALA A 29 8.59 5.57 0.82
CA ALA A 29 7.74 6.45 1.64
C ALA A 29 8.10 6.37 3.13
N ASN A 30 8.36 5.17 3.67
CA ASN A 30 8.79 4.98 5.05
C ASN A 30 10.13 5.68 5.33
N VAL A 31 11.10 5.57 4.41
CA VAL A 31 12.40 6.24 4.53
C VAL A 31 12.26 7.75 4.49
N ILE A 32 11.43 8.30 3.60
CA ILE A 32 11.15 9.74 3.52
C ILE A 32 10.55 10.24 4.84
N VAL A 33 9.47 9.60 5.31
CA VAL A 33 8.81 9.97 6.57
C VAL A 33 9.79 9.89 7.74
N THR A 34 10.55 8.81 7.84
CA THR A 34 11.56 8.64 8.89
C THR A 34 12.63 9.73 8.84
N THR A 35 13.07 10.12 7.64
CA THR A 35 14.05 11.19 7.46
C THR A 35 13.49 12.54 7.91
N GLU A 36 12.26 12.86 7.53
CA GLU A 36 11.58 14.09 7.97
C GLU A 36 11.43 14.13 9.50
N LEU A 37 10.98 13.03 10.11
CA LEU A 37 10.87 12.92 11.56
C LEU A 37 12.24 13.09 12.24
N PHE A 38 13.31 12.54 11.66
CA PHE A 38 14.66 12.72 12.19
C PHE A 38 15.10 14.18 12.11
N LEU A 39 14.80 14.90 11.03
CA LEU A 39 15.13 16.32 10.90
C LEU A 39 14.37 17.20 11.92
N ILE A 40 13.13 16.84 12.24
CA ILE A 40 12.29 17.55 13.22
C ILE A 40 12.78 17.28 14.65
N PHE A 41 12.88 16.00 15.03
CA PHE A 41 13.16 15.61 16.41
C PHE A 41 14.66 15.56 16.75
N LYS A 42 15.52 15.43 15.73
CA LYS A 42 16.98 15.34 15.85
C LYS A 42 17.43 14.25 16.82
N ALA A 43 16.71 13.13 16.83
CA ALA A 43 16.90 12.07 17.81
C ALA A 43 16.78 10.69 17.18
N PHE A 44 17.60 9.75 17.66
CA PHE A 44 17.65 8.37 17.15
C PHE A 44 16.42 7.54 17.49
N TRP A 45 15.60 7.96 18.47
CA TRP A 45 14.36 7.25 18.80
C TRP A 45 13.39 7.19 17.62
N VAL A 46 13.53 8.06 16.61
CA VAL A 46 12.76 8.06 15.36
C VAL A 46 12.87 6.72 14.61
N ILE A 47 13.93 5.94 14.82
CA ILE A 47 14.05 4.57 14.27
C ILE A 47 12.88 3.69 14.75
N VAL A 48 12.39 3.88 15.98
CA VAL A 48 11.23 3.13 16.48
C VAL A 48 9.98 3.45 15.64
N ALA A 49 9.78 4.72 15.27
CA ALA A 49 8.68 5.12 14.40
C ALA A 49 8.82 4.47 13.01
N ALA A 50 10.02 4.44 12.44
CA ALA A 50 10.31 3.77 11.17
C ALA A 50 9.90 2.30 11.21
N LEU A 51 10.30 1.58 12.26
CA LEU A 51 10.00 0.16 12.47
C LEU A 51 8.49 -0.07 12.64
N VAL A 52 7.79 0.77 13.40
CA VAL A 52 6.34 0.66 13.60
C VAL A 52 5.59 0.88 12.28
N ILE A 53 5.95 1.92 11.53
CA ILE A 53 5.34 2.19 10.22
C ILE A 53 5.63 1.04 9.25
N HIS A 54 6.87 0.51 9.25
CA HIS A 54 7.25 -0.61 8.38
C HIS A 54 6.49 -1.89 8.74
N ALA A 55 6.37 -2.21 10.03
CA ALA A 55 5.61 -3.36 10.50
C ALA A 55 4.13 -3.27 10.12
N ALA A 56 3.51 -2.09 10.25
CA ALA A 56 2.14 -1.87 9.80
C ALA A 56 2.00 -2.07 8.28
N GLY A 57 2.94 -1.53 7.51
CA GLY A 57 3.00 -1.74 6.06
C GLY A 57 3.18 -3.22 5.70
N TRP A 58 4.06 -3.93 6.40
CA TRP A 58 4.29 -5.35 6.19
C TRP A 58 3.02 -6.16 6.41
N VAL A 59 2.31 -5.91 7.52
CA VAL A 59 1.01 -6.54 7.80
C VAL A 59 -0.01 -6.21 6.71
N ALA A 60 -0.07 -4.96 6.23
CA ALA A 60 -0.97 -4.58 5.13
C ALA A 60 -0.67 -5.35 3.82
N HIS A 61 0.61 -5.53 3.48
CA HIS A 61 1.03 -6.24 2.27
C HIS A 61 0.86 -7.77 2.35
N LEU A 62 0.66 -8.34 3.56
CA LEU A 62 0.25 -9.74 3.70
C LEU A 62 -1.16 -9.98 3.14
N TYR A 63 -2.05 -8.98 3.20
CA TYR A 63 -3.39 -9.06 2.63
C TYR A 63 -3.37 -8.87 1.12
N ASP A 64 -2.73 -7.82 0.63
CA ASP A 64 -2.56 -7.56 -0.81
C ASP A 64 -1.21 -6.86 -1.08
N PRO A 65 -0.32 -7.44 -1.89
CA PRO A 65 0.94 -6.81 -2.28
C PRO A 65 0.81 -5.44 -2.94
N ARG A 66 -0.35 -5.10 -3.53
CA ARG A 66 -0.61 -3.83 -4.23
C ARG A 66 -1.42 -2.84 -3.40
N ILE A 67 -1.65 -3.11 -2.11
CA ILE A 67 -2.51 -2.29 -1.26
C ILE A 67 -2.09 -0.82 -1.23
N PHE A 68 -0.79 -0.54 -1.23
CA PHE A 68 -0.26 0.82 -1.21
C PHE A 68 -0.49 1.56 -2.54
N ASP A 69 -0.26 0.89 -3.67
CA ASP A 69 -0.51 1.47 -4.99
C ASP A 69 -2.01 1.74 -5.22
N ILE A 70 -2.86 0.80 -4.79
CA ILE A 70 -4.32 0.96 -4.82
C ILE A 70 -4.73 2.15 -3.95
N TRP A 71 -4.17 2.27 -2.75
CA TRP A 71 -4.43 3.40 -1.86
C TRP A 71 -4.05 4.74 -2.49
N ILE A 72 -2.89 4.83 -3.15
CA ILE A 72 -2.48 6.04 -3.88
C ILE A 72 -3.48 6.37 -4.99
N VAL A 73 -3.76 5.40 -5.88
CA VAL A 73 -4.67 5.61 -7.02
C VAL A 73 -6.05 6.01 -6.57
N THR A 74 -6.61 5.32 -5.57
CA THR A 74 -7.94 5.62 -5.04
C THR A 74 -7.97 7.00 -4.38
N SER A 75 -6.95 7.37 -3.61
CA SER A 75 -6.87 8.68 -2.97
C SER A 75 -6.68 9.82 -3.98
N SER A 76 -5.95 9.60 -5.07
CA SER A 76 -5.67 10.63 -6.08
C SER A 76 -6.75 10.77 -7.16
N ARG A 77 -7.37 9.67 -7.61
CA ARG A 77 -8.31 9.66 -8.74
C ARG A 77 -9.76 9.52 -8.33
N CYS A 78 -10.02 8.84 -7.21
CA CYS A 78 -11.37 8.46 -6.78
C CYS A 78 -11.66 8.90 -5.33
N PRO A 79 -11.49 10.18 -4.98
CA PRO A 79 -11.74 10.65 -3.62
C PRO A 79 -13.20 10.38 -3.21
N ARG A 80 -13.41 10.16 -1.92
CA ARG A 80 -14.74 9.86 -1.35
C ARG A 80 -15.69 11.04 -1.55
N VAL A 81 -16.79 10.83 -2.27
CA VAL A 81 -17.83 11.84 -2.52
C VAL A 81 -18.83 11.94 -1.37
N ARG A 82 -19.52 13.08 -1.25
CA ARG A 82 -20.37 13.42 -0.10
C ARG A 82 -21.60 12.53 0.06
N ASN A 83 -22.13 12.02 -1.04
CA ASN A 83 -23.26 11.08 -1.10
C ASN A 83 -22.84 9.60 -0.92
N ARG A 84 -21.55 9.29 -0.69
CA ARG A 84 -21.09 7.90 -0.57
C ARG A 84 -21.72 7.15 0.61
N SER A 85 -22.16 7.84 1.67
CA SER A 85 -22.88 7.21 2.77
C SER A 85 -24.27 6.72 2.37
N LEU A 86 -24.93 7.40 1.42
CA LEU A 86 -26.24 7.01 0.91
C LEU A 86 -26.12 5.80 -0.03
N TRP A 87 -25.15 5.83 -0.94
CA TRP A 87 -25.04 4.85 -2.02
C TRP A 87 -24.04 3.71 -1.75
N GLY A 88 -23.21 3.83 -0.71
CA GLY A 88 -22.12 2.89 -0.43
C GLY A 88 -20.91 3.00 -1.37
N CYS A 89 -21.06 3.68 -2.51
CA CYS A 89 -20.04 3.89 -3.54
C CYS A 89 -19.97 5.36 -3.98
N ASN A 90 -18.95 5.70 -4.77
CA ASN A 90 -18.88 7.01 -5.40
C ASN A 90 -19.87 7.02 -6.58
N SER A 91 -21.00 7.74 -6.41
CA SER A 91 -22.04 7.88 -7.44
C SER A 91 -22.12 9.32 -7.95
N TYR A 92 -22.34 9.47 -9.26
CA TYR A 92 -22.57 10.77 -9.90
C TYR A 92 -24.00 11.30 -9.68
N SER A 93 -24.94 10.42 -9.34
CA SER A 93 -26.30 10.83 -8.99
C SER A 93 -26.33 11.33 -7.54
N PRO A 94 -26.99 12.47 -7.25
CA PRO A 94 -27.30 12.85 -5.86
C PRO A 94 -28.05 11.71 -5.17
#